data_AF-A0A4V6E824-F1
#
_entry.id   AF-A0A4V6E824-F1
#
_cell.length_a   1.000
_cell.length_b   1.000
_cell.length_c   1.000
_cell.angle_alpha   90.00
_cell.angle_beta   90.00
_cell.angle_gamma   90.00
#
_symmetry.space_group_name_H-M   'P 1'
#
loop_
_entity.id
_entity.type
_entity.pdbx_description
1 polymer ?
#
loop_
_entity_poly.entity_id
_entity_poly.type
_entity_poly.pdbx_seq_one_letter_code
_entity_poly.pdbx_strand_id
1 'polypeptide(L)'
;MALRSRLLGSALLVVGVAAIALAGTVSIGLVPSSSAPDGIAFVTPSPVSLLATPALLAVGSVLLVGGTAAAGGTDASARAALVAPALSIVAALAFGAGLFLAPESVPETVTNPAARTALLSEFSPRIVAGAVVGSAVAPVVQATVTEDTPVLLAGSILLLVALALGASNPLSLAAGGVGGAVAVALLWAVDPERWRP
;
A
#
# COMPACT_ATOMS: atom_id res chain seq x y z
N MET A 1 13.87 2.21 27.61
CA MET A 1 13.00 1.61 26.58
C MET A 1 12.37 2.68 25.67
N ALA A 2 11.66 3.68 26.22
CA ALA A 2 10.90 4.65 25.41
C ALA A 2 11.69 5.50 24.40
N LEU A 3 12.93 5.92 24.68
CA LEU A 3 13.69 6.75 23.73
C LEU A 3 14.13 5.93 22.50
N ARG A 4 14.56 4.68 22.72
CA ARG A 4 14.96 3.76 21.64
C ARG A 4 13.79 3.43 20.72
N SER A 5 12.62 3.10 21.29
CA SER A 5 11.42 2.81 20.49
C SER A 5 10.97 4.02 19.67
N ARG A 6 11.08 5.24 20.23
CA ARG A 6 10.77 6.48 19.52
C ARG A 6 11.72 6.76 18.35
N LEU A 7 13.02 6.58 18.57
CA LEU A 7 14.03 6.73 17.51
C LEU A 7 13.83 5.70 16.39
N LEU A 8 13.61 4.43 16.75
CA LEU A 8 13.32 3.38 15.78
C LEU A 8 12.01 3.68 15.02
N GLY A 9 10.96 4.11 15.72
CA GLY A 9 9.72 4.56 15.08
C GLY A 9 9.93 5.68 14.08
N SER A 10 10.72 6.69 14.44
CA SER A 10 11.06 7.79 13.52
C SER A 10 11.85 7.32 12.30
N ALA A 11 12.79 6.37 12.47
CA ALA A 11 13.51 5.78 11.36
C ALA A 11 12.59 4.99 10.43
N LEU A 12 11.67 4.19 10.99
CA LEU A 12 10.67 3.44 10.23
C LEU A 12 9.72 4.37 9.46
N LEU A 13 9.36 5.52 10.04
CA LEU A 13 8.59 6.56 9.34
C LEU A 13 9.35 7.11 8.14
N VAL A 14 10.63 7.47 8.31
CA VAL A 14 11.46 7.97 7.21
C VAL A 14 11.57 6.93 6.09
N VAL A 15 11.82 5.68 6.44
CA VAL A 15 11.89 4.58 5.46
C VAL A 15 10.54 4.34 4.78
N GLY A 16 9.43 4.40 5.54
CA GLY A 16 8.08 4.26 5.00
C GLY A 16 7.74 5.37 4.00
N VAL A 17 8.01 6.63 4.34
CA VAL A 17 7.83 7.77 3.44
C VAL A 17 8.71 7.63 2.20
N ALA A 18 9.98 7.25 2.36
CA ALA A 18 10.89 7.03 1.24
C ALA A 18 10.40 5.91 0.30
N ALA A 19 9.85 4.82 0.85
CA ALA A 19 9.27 3.74 0.07
C ALA A 19 8.04 4.21 -0.75
N ILE A 20 7.15 5.01 -0.15
CA ILE A 20 5.98 5.57 -0.86
C ILE A 20 6.42 6.57 -1.94
N ALA A 21 7.38 7.44 -1.64
CA ALA A 21 7.91 8.38 -2.62
C ALA A 21 8.55 7.65 -3.81
N LEU A 22 9.34 6.60 -3.54
CA LEU A 22 9.93 5.75 -4.56
C LEU A 22 8.85 5.04 -5.37
N ALA A 23 7.81 4.52 -4.73
CA ALA A 23 6.66 3.92 -5.41
C ALA A 23 6.02 4.90 -6.40
N GLY A 24 5.89 6.18 -6.05
CA GLY A 24 5.38 7.22 -6.94
C GLY A 24 6.23 7.38 -8.21
N THR A 25 7.56 7.33 -8.10
CA THR A 25 8.47 7.49 -9.25
C THR A 25 8.42 6.32 -10.24
N VAL A 26 8.04 5.12 -9.77
CA VAL A 26 7.95 3.93 -10.61
C VAL A 26 6.51 3.57 -10.95
N SER A 27 5.52 4.28 -10.42
CA SER A 27 4.11 3.90 -10.57
C SER A 27 3.61 4.08 -12.00
N ILE A 28 2.56 3.34 -12.33
CA ILE A 28 1.77 3.58 -13.53
C ILE A 28 0.79 4.72 -13.22
N GLY A 29 0.56 5.61 -14.17
CA GLY A 29 -0.38 6.71 -13.96
C GLY A 29 -1.01 7.21 -15.25
N LEU A 30 -2.17 7.83 -15.12
CA LEU A 30 -2.83 8.55 -16.20
C LEU A 30 -2.06 9.84 -16.52
N VAL A 31 -1.96 10.14 -17.82
CA VAL A 31 -1.36 11.36 -18.35
C VAL A 31 -2.27 11.90 -19.46
N PRO A 32 -2.44 13.23 -19.60
CA PRO A 32 -3.19 13.81 -20.71
C PRO A 32 -2.57 13.41 -22.06
N SER A 33 -3.41 13.02 -23.01
CA SER A 33 -2.97 12.53 -24.32
C SER A 33 -3.94 12.93 -25.41
N SER A 34 -3.49 13.81 -26.31
CA SER A 34 -4.28 14.28 -27.46
C SER A 34 -4.51 13.21 -28.53
N SER A 35 -3.73 12.12 -28.50
CA SER A 35 -3.88 10.98 -29.41
C SER A 35 -4.83 9.89 -28.87
N ALA A 36 -5.23 9.98 -27.61
CA ALA A 36 -6.15 9.02 -27.00
C ALA A 36 -7.61 9.43 -27.26
N PRO A 37 -8.52 8.48 -27.56
CA PRO A 37 -9.94 8.79 -27.80
C PRO A 37 -10.60 9.53 -26.64
N ASP A 38 -10.19 9.21 -25.40
CA ASP A 38 -10.75 9.78 -24.17
C ASP A 38 -9.90 10.91 -23.58
N GLY A 39 -8.88 11.38 -24.32
CA GLY A 39 -8.00 12.48 -23.90
C GLY A 39 -6.94 12.11 -22.87
N ILE A 40 -6.86 10.84 -22.47
CA ILE A 40 -5.98 10.32 -21.41
C ILE A 40 -5.35 8.98 -21.80
N ALA A 41 -4.14 8.71 -21.32
CA ALA A 41 -3.46 7.44 -21.51
C ALA A 41 -2.71 7.00 -20.25
N PHE A 42 -2.62 5.68 -20.01
CA PHE A 42 -1.73 5.15 -18.99
C PHE A 42 -0.29 5.12 -19.47
N VAL A 43 0.60 5.69 -18.67
CA VAL A 43 2.04 5.61 -18.87
C VAL A 43 2.62 4.65 -17.85
N THR A 44 3.35 3.65 -18.35
CA THR A 44 4.11 2.70 -17.53
C THR A 44 5.60 3.02 -17.67
N PRO A 45 6.26 3.56 -16.64
CA PRO A 45 7.66 3.97 -16.74
C PRO A 45 8.61 2.80 -17.08
N SER A 46 8.33 1.62 -16.53
CA SER A 46 9.08 0.40 -16.81
C SER A 46 8.22 -0.85 -16.66
N PRO A 47 8.55 -1.99 -17.29
CA PRO A 47 7.86 -3.26 -17.05
C PRO A 47 7.92 -3.70 -15.58
N VAL A 48 8.97 -3.33 -14.86
CA VAL A 48 9.20 -3.71 -13.45
C VAL A 48 8.27 -2.94 -12.50
N SER A 49 7.71 -1.82 -12.94
CA SER A 49 6.74 -1.01 -12.20
C SER A 49 5.54 -1.79 -11.69
N LEU A 50 5.11 -2.82 -12.44
CA LEU A 50 4.00 -3.70 -12.07
C LEU A 50 4.26 -4.56 -10.83
N LEU A 51 5.54 -4.77 -10.49
CA LEU A 51 5.98 -5.53 -9.32
C LEU A 51 6.43 -4.58 -8.21
N ALA A 52 7.22 -3.57 -8.57
CA ALA A 52 7.82 -2.65 -7.61
C ALA A 52 6.76 -1.80 -6.90
N THR A 53 5.76 -1.28 -7.63
CA THR A 53 4.73 -0.41 -7.05
C THR A 53 3.91 -1.10 -5.94
N PRO A 54 3.29 -2.28 -6.16
CA PRO A 54 2.50 -2.93 -5.11
C PRO A 54 3.37 -3.32 -3.91
N ALA A 55 4.61 -3.76 -4.13
CA ALA A 55 5.53 -4.10 -3.04
C ALA A 55 5.91 -2.87 -2.20
N LEU A 56 6.32 -1.77 -2.85
CA LEU A 56 6.74 -0.53 -2.17
C LEU A 56 5.58 0.15 -1.45
N LEU A 57 4.37 0.13 -2.01
CA LEU A 57 3.18 0.63 -1.34
C LEU A 57 2.83 -0.20 -0.10
N ALA A 58 2.87 -1.53 -0.20
CA ALA A 58 2.65 -2.40 0.96
C ALA A 58 3.69 -2.14 2.06
N VAL A 59 4.98 -2.09 1.71
CA VAL A 59 6.06 -1.80 2.66
C VAL A 59 5.87 -0.42 3.29
N GLY A 60 5.68 0.61 2.47
CA GLY A 60 5.54 1.99 2.93
C GLY A 60 4.37 2.16 3.89
N SER A 61 3.20 1.63 3.55
CA SER A 61 2.00 1.71 4.41
C SER A 61 2.18 0.99 5.73
N VAL A 62 2.75 -0.22 5.72
CA VAL A 62 2.97 -1.00 6.95
C VAL A 62 4.00 -0.33 7.86
N LEU A 63 5.11 0.17 7.29
CA LEU A 63 6.13 0.89 8.04
C LEU A 63 5.65 2.23 8.58
N LEU A 64 4.78 2.94 7.85
CA LEU A 64 4.16 4.16 8.36
C LEU A 64 3.29 3.89 9.60
N VAL A 65 2.44 2.86 9.54
CA VAL A 65 1.55 2.53 10.66
C VAL A 65 2.33 1.96 11.85
N GLY A 66 3.27 1.04 11.63
CA GLY A 66 4.13 0.53 12.69
C GLY A 66 5.05 1.61 13.28
N GLY A 67 5.61 2.45 12.42
CA GLY A 67 6.48 3.57 12.79
C GLY A 67 5.76 4.65 13.59
N THR A 68 4.51 5.00 13.23
CA THR A 68 3.72 5.98 14.01
C THR A 68 3.42 5.47 15.41
N ALA A 69 3.05 4.19 15.56
CA ALA A 69 2.83 3.59 16.87
C ALA A 69 4.10 3.57 17.73
N ALA A 70 5.25 3.19 17.14
CA ALA A 70 6.53 3.18 17.83
C ALA A 70 7.01 4.60 18.21
N ALA A 71 6.85 5.58 17.31
CA ALA A 71 7.22 6.98 17.53
C ALA A 71 6.31 7.67 18.57
N GLY A 72 5.02 7.35 18.58
CA GLY A 72 4.07 7.83 19.57
C GLY A 72 4.23 7.16 20.94
N GLY A 73 4.94 6.03 21.02
CA GLY A 73 5.03 5.22 22.21
C GLY A 73 3.70 4.56 22.59
N THR A 74 2.77 4.44 21.64
CA THR A 74 1.50 3.72 21.83
C THR A 74 1.72 2.23 21.61
N ASP A 75 0.91 1.39 22.22
CA ASP A 75 0.96 -0.04 21.97
C ASP A 75 0.54 -0.37 20.53
N ALA A 76 1.06 -1.49 20.02
CA ALA A 76 0.64 -1.98 18.73
C ALA A 76 -0.82 -2.44 18.84
N SER A 77 -1.67 -1.92 17.95
CA SER A 77 -3.10 -2.22 17.94
C SER A 77 -3.46 -2.83 16.59
N ALA A 78 -4.16 -3.96 16.62
CA ALA A 78 -4.72 -4.58 15.41
C ALA A 78 -5.60 -3.58 14.63
N ARG A 79 -6.37 -2.73 15.32
CA ARG A 79 -7.21 -1.71 14.70
C ARG A 79 -6.40 -0.62 14.00
N ALA A 80 -5.29 -0.19 14.61
CA ALA A 80 -4.39 0.76 13.97
C ALA A 80 -3.75 0.14 12.71
N ALA A 81 -3.41 -1.15 12.76
CA ALA A 81 -2.85 -1.87 11.62
C ALA A 81 -3.81 -1.95 10.41
N LEU A 82 -5.13 -1.86 10.60
CA LEU A 82 -6.11 -1.77 9.50
C LEU A 82 -5.98 -0.47 8.68
N VAL A 83 -5.28 0.54 9.19
CA VAL A 83 -4.99 1.77 8.45
C VAL A 83 -4.01 1.51 7.30
N ALA A 84 -3.13 0.50 7.41
CA ALA A 84 -2.13 0.23 6.37
C ALA A 84 -2.77 -0.15 5.02
N PRO A 85 -3.74 -1.07 4.94
CA PRO A 85 -4.50 -1.30 3.71
C PRO A 85 -5.18 -0.06 3.14
N ALA A 86 -5.80 0.77 3.99
CA ALA A 86 -6.46 2.00 3.55
C ALA A 86 -5.45 2.99 2.93
N LEU A 87 -4.28 3.16 3.54
CA LEU A 87 -3.20 4.00 3.00
C LEU A 87 -2.72 3.48 1.65
N SER A 88 -2.55 2.16 1.49
CA SER A 88 -2.16 1.55 0.23
C SER A 88 -3.17 1.82 -0.89
N ILE A 89 -4.48 1.75 -0.60
CA ILE A 89 -5.54 2.07 -1.56
C ILE A 89 -5.45 3.53 -1.99
N VAL A 90 -5.38 4.45 -1.03
CA VAL A 90 -5.32 5.89 -1.30
C VAL A 90 -4.08 6.24 -2.11
N ALA A 91 -2.92 5.74 -1.71
CA ALA A 91 -1.66 6.00 -2.41
C ALA A 91 -1.66 5.40 -3.83
N ALA A 92 -2.11 4.16 -3.99
CA ALA A 92 -2.22 3.53 -5.30
C ALA A 92 -3.14 4.31 -6.24
N LEU A 93 -4.33 4.71 -5.77
CA LEU A 93 -5.28 5.49 -6.58
C LEU A 93 -4.74 6.87 -6.93
N ALA A 94 -4.07 7.55 -5.99
CA ALA A 94 -3.44 8.84 -6.25
C ALA A 94 -2.35 8.72 -7.34
N PHE A 95 -1.52 7.68 -7.29
CA PHE A 95 -0.49 7.45 -8.30
C PHE A 95 -1.09 7.06 -9.65
N GLY A 96 -2.11 6.20 -9.64
CA GLY A 96 -2.86 5.83 -10.85
C GLY A 96 -3.54 7.03 -11.51
N ALA A 97 -4.01 8.00 -10.73
CA ALA A 97 -4.56 9.27 -11.23
C ALA A 97 -3.48 10.24 -11.75
N GLY A 98 -2.20 9.87 -11.67
CA GLY A 98 -1.08 10.63 -12.21
C GLY A 98 -0.40 11.57 -11.22
N LEU A 99 -0.68 11.53 -9.92
CA LEU A 99 -0.14 12.49 -8.93
C LEU A 99 1.38 12.72 -9.01
N PHE A 100 2.16 11.70 -9.36
CA PHE A 100 3.61 11.80 -9.49
C PHE A 100 4.10 12.02 -10.94
N LEU A 101 3.37 11.51 -11.94
CA LEU A 101 3.79 11.55 -13.35
C LEU A 101 3.31 12.82 -14.06
N ALA A 102 2.07 13.23 -13.77
CA ALA A 102 1.37 14.37 -14.36
C ALA A 102 0.35 14.89 -13.33
N PRO A 103 0.75 15.65 -12.30
CA PRO A 103 -0.15 16.07 -11.22
C PRO A 103 -1.44 16.76 -11.69
N GLU A 104 -1.40 17.41 -12.85
CA GLU A 104 -2.53 18.04 -13.53
C GLU A 104 -3.63 17.05 -13.99
N SER A 105 -3.32 15.76 -14.17
CA SER A 105 -4.31 14.74 -14.54
C SER A 105 -5.18 14.30 -13.38
N VAL A 106 -4.81 14.61 -12.12
CA VAL A 106 -5.59 14.25 -10.94
C VAL A 106 -7.00 14.86 -10.97
N PRO A 107 -7.18 16.20 -11.12
CA PRO A 107 -8.51 16.78 -11.23
C PRO A 107 -9.27 16.26 -12.44
N GLU A 108 -8.59 16.04 -13.56
CA GLU A 108 -9.19 15.48 -14.77
C GLU A 108 -9.73 14.06 -14.54
N THR A 109 -8.97 13.21 -13.85
CA THR A 109 -9.37 11.85 -13.47
C THR A 109 -10.61 11.85 -12.58
N VAL A 110 -10.74 12.86 -11.73
CA VAL A 110 -11.92 13.03 -10.87
C VAL A 110 -13.13 13.49 -11.68
N THR A 111 -12.99 14.40 -12.64
CA THR A 111 -14.12 14.95 -13.40
C THR A 111 -14.53 14.14 -14.62
N ASN A 112 -13.60 13.41 -15.24
CA ASN A 112 -13.83 12.65 -16.46
C ASN A 112 -14.29 11.21 -16.11
N PRO A 113 -15.52 10.80 -16.50
CA PRO A 113 -16.04 9.47 -16.19
C PRO A 113 -15.26 8.34 -16.87
N ALA A 114 -14.69 8.57 -18.06
CA ALA A 114 -13.88 7.58 -18.75
C ALA A 114 -12.57 7.33 -17.99
N ALA A 115 -11.90 8.39 -17.55
CA ALA A 115 -10.69 8.31 -16.72
C ALA A 115 -10.92 7.58 -15.39
N ARG A 116 -12.04 7.90 -14.72
CA ARG A 116 -12.42 7.21 -13.50
C ARG A 116 -12.70 5.73 -13.74
N THR A 117 -13.37 5.39 -14.84
CA THR A 117 -13.66 4.00 -15.20
C THR A 117 -12.36 3.25 -15.46
N ALA A 118 -11.46 3.79 -16.27
CA ALA A 118 -10.15 3.20 -16.56
C ALA A 118 -9.31 2.96 -15.29
N LEU A 119 -9.30 3.94 -14.36
CA LEU A 119 -8.62 3.80 -13.06
C LEU A 119 -9.20 2.64 -12.22
N LEU A 120 -10.53 2.51 -12.18
CA LEU A 120 -11.21 1.52 -11.35
C LEU A 120 -11.22 0.11 -11.97
N SER A 121 -11.32 -0.01 -13.30
CA SER A 121 -11.42 -1.31 -13.97
C SER A 121 -10.07 -1.89 -14.38
N GLU A 122 -9.11 -1.06 -14.81
CA GLU A 122 -7.84 -1.55 -15.40
C GLU A 122 -6.65 -1.42 -14.45
N PHE A 123 -6.56 -0.32 -13.71
CA PHE A 123 -5.45 -0.05 -12.80
C PHE A 123 -5.63 -0.76 -11.45
N SER A 124 -6.86 -0.74 -10.91
CA SER A 124 -7.17 -1.33 -9.60
C SER A 124 -6.75 -2.80 -9.47
N PRO A 125 -7.06 -3.72 -10.43
CA PRO A 125 -6.61 -5.11 -10.35
C PRO A 125 -5.09 -5.27 -10.45
N ARG A 126 -4.39 -4.34 -11.13
CA ARG A 126 -2.96 -4.47 -11.40
C ARG A 126 -2.07 -4.02 -10.25
N ILE A 127 -2.48 -3.01 -9.47
CA ILE A 127 -1.61 -2.42 -8.45
C ILE A 127 -2.29 -2.35 -7.09
N VAL A 128 -3.55 -1.91 -7.03
CA VAL A 128 -4.28 -1.72 -5.76
C VAL A 128 -4.43 -3.06 -5.04
N ALA A 129 -4.89 -4.09 -5.74
CA ALA A 129 -5.08 -5.43 -5.15
C ALA A 129 -3.80 -6.00 -4.51
N GLY A 130 -2.66 -5.92 -5.21
CA GLY A 130 -1.38 -6.38 -4.68
C GLY A 130 -0.93 -5.60 -3.45
N ALA A 131 -0.98 -4.27 -3.50
CA ALA A 131 -0.63 -3.42 -2.37
C ALA A 131 -1.52 -3.68 -1.14
N VAL A 132 -2.82 -3.91 -1.35
CA VAL A 132 -3.78 -4.26 -0.30
C VAL A 132 -3.46 -5.62 0.31
N VAL A 133 -3.20 -6.65 -0.52
CA VAL A 133 -2.81 -7.98 -0.03
C VAL A 133 -1.56 -7.89 0.85
N GLY A 134 -0.54 -7.16 0.39
CA GLY A 134 0.69 -6.95 1.17
C GLY A 134 0.45 -6.23 2.49
N SER A 135 -0.24 -5.10 2.45
CA SER A 135 -0.49 -4.30 3.65
C SER A 135 -1.48 -4.94 4.63
N ALA A 136 -2.32 -5.88 4.18
CA ALA A 136 -3.21 -6.66 5.03
C ALA A 136 -2.47 -7.69 5.91
N VAL A 137 -1.22 -8.02 5.60
CA VAL A 137 -0.40 -8.91 6.44
C VAL A 137 -0.22 -8.32 7.84
N ALA A 138 -0.01 -7.00 7.94
CA ALA A 138 0.20 -6.33 9.23
C ALA A 138 -0.99 -6.44 10.20
N PRO A 139 -2.25 -6.09 9.82
CA PRO A 139 -3.39 -6.26 10.70
C PRO A 139 -3.71 -7.72 11.00
N VAL A 140 -3.45 -8.66 10.07
CA VAL A 140 -3.63 -10.09 10.36
C VAL A 140 -2.65 -10.54 11.44
N VAL A 141 -1.36 -10.23 11.32
CA VAL A 141 -0.34 -10.59 12.32
C VAL A 141 -0.63 -9.94 13.66
N GLN A 142 -0.97 -8.65 13.67
CA GLN A 142 -1.33 -7.94 14.90
C GLN A 142 -2.58 -8.55 15.55
N ALA A 143 -3.64 -8.82 14.78
CA ALA A 143 -4.85 -9.43 15.31
C ALA A 143 -4.60 -10.83 15.87
N THR A 144 -3.69 -11.61 15.28
CA THR A 144 -3.30 -12.92 15.83
C THR A 144 -2.54 -12.79 17.15
N VAL A 145 -1.62 -11.83 17.27
CA VAL A 145 -0.83 -11.59 18.49
C VAL A 145 -1.71 -11.04 19.62
N THR A 146 -2.65 -10.15 19.30
CA THR A 146 -3.52 -9.51 20.29
C THR A 146 -4.85 -10.24 20.51
N GLU A 147 -5.06 -11.39 19.88
CA GLU A 147 -6.31 -12.17 19.92
C GLU A 147 -7.57 -11.36 19.53
N ASP A 148 -7.44 -10.34 18.69
CA ASP A 148 -8.55 -9.46 18.27
C ASP A 148 -9.31 -10.10 17.09
N THR A 149 -10.24 -11.00 17.43
CA THR A 149 -11.03 -11.78 16.45
C THR A 149 -11.79 -10.90 15.45
N PRO A 150 -12.49 -9.80 15.85
CA PRO A 150 -13.13 -8.89 14.90
C PRO A 150 -12.16 -8.32 13.85
N VAL A 151 -10.97 -7.91 14.27
CA VAL A 151 -9.97 -7.37 13.33
C VAL A 151 -9.38 -8.48 12.46
N LEU A 152 -9.17 -9.68 13.00
CA LEU A 152 -8.72 -10.83 12.22
C LEU A 152 -9.70 -11.16 11.09
N LEU A 153 -11.01 -11.16 11.38
CA LEU A 153 -12.07 -11.36 10.39
C LEU A 153 -12.07 -10.23 9.35
N ALA A 154 -12.03 -8.98 9.79
CA ALA A 154 -12.01 -7.83 8.88
C ALA A 154 -10.80 -7.88 7.94
N GLY A 155 -9.60 -8.15 8.47
CA GLY A 155 -8.36 -8.32 7.70
C GLY A 155 -8.43 -9.50 6.74
N SER A 156 -8.99 -10.63 7.17
CA SER A 156 -9.14 -11.82 6.34
C SER A 156 -10.14 -11.62 5.20
N ILE A 157 -11.29 -11.01 5.46
CA ILE A 157 -12.28 -10.66 4.42
C ILE A 157 -11.65 -9.72 3.40
N LEU A 158 -10.94 -8.69 3.88
CA LEU A 158 -10.25 -7.73 3.01
C LEU A 158 -9.17 -8.42 2.14
N LEU A 159 -8.40 -9.35 2.71
CA LEU A 159 -7.43 -10.16 1.98
C LEU A 159 -8.11 -11.00 0.90
N LEU A 160 -9.21 -11.69 1.23
CA LEU A 160 -9.97 -12.52 0.28
C LEU A 160 -10.56 -11.69 -0.86
N VAL A 161 -11.12 -10.52 -0.55
CA VAL A 161 -11.64 -9.58 -1.57
C VAL A 161 -10.50 -9.10 -2.48
N ALA A 162 -9.36 -8.72 -1.91
CA ALA A 162 -8.21 -8.27 -2.69
C ALA A 162 -7.66 -9.38 -3.60
N LEU A 163 -7.60 -10.63 -3.11
CA LEU A 163 -7.23 -11.80 -3.92
C LEU A 163 -8.22 -12.05 -5.06
N ALA A 164 -9.52 -11.96 -4.79
CA ALA A 164 -10.55 -12.14 -5.82
C ALA A 164 -10.47 -11.07 -6.91
N LEU A 165 -10.30 -9.80 -6.53
CA LEU A 165 -10.17 -8.68 -7.47
C LEU A 165 -8.87 -8.71 -8.26
N GLY A 166 -7.77 -9.17 -7.65
CA GLY A 166 -6.45 -9.26 -8.28
C GLY A 166 -6.15 -10.59 -8.95
N ALA A 167 -7.09 -11.53 -9.02
CA ALA A 167 -6.87 -12.89 -9.51
C ALA A 167 -6.32 -12.93 -10.96
N SER A 168 -6.65 -11.93 -11.76
CA SER A 168 -6.15 -11.77 -13.14
C SER A 168 -4.67 -11.32 -13.21
N ASN A 169 -4.07 -10.92 -12.08
CA ASN A 169 -2.68 -10.49 -12.00
C ASN A 169 -1.95 -11.08 -10.77
N PRO A 170 -1.64 -12.39 -10.79
CA PRO A 170 -1.03 -13.09 -9.65
C PRO A 170 0.35 -12.56 -9.28
N LEU A 171 1.09 -11.99 -10.24
CA LEU A 171 2.42 -11.42 -10.00
C LEU A 171 2.37 -10.18 -9.11
N SER A 172 1.36 -9.31 -9.31
CA SER A 172 1.14 -8.15 -8.44
C SER A 172 0.78 -8.56 -7.02
N LEU A 173 -0.08 -9.58 -6.88
CA LEU A 173 -0.45 -10.17 -5.59
C LEU A 173 0.78 -10.72 -4.87
N ALA A 174 1.62 -11.49 -5.57
CA ALA A 174 2.86 -12.03 -5.02
C ALA A 174 3.83 -10.93 -4.59
N ALA A 175 4.06 -9.93 -5.44
CA ALA A 175 4.98 -8.83 -5.14
C ALA A 175 4.52 -8.01 -3.94
N GLY A 176 3.24 -7.64 -3.91
CA GLY A 176 2.63 -6.96 -2.76
C GLY A 176 2.72 -7.80 -1.49
N GLY A 177 2.35 -9.09 -1.56
CA GLY A 177 2.44 -10.03 -0.44
C GLY A 177 3.86 -10.15 0.14
N VAL A 178 4.87 -10.29 -0.73
CA VAL A 178 6.28 -10.32 -0.33
C VAL A 178 6.69 -8.99 0.33
N GLY A 179 6.29 -7.85 -0.24
CA GLY A 179 6.55 -6.53 0.36
C GLY A 179 5.96 -6.42 1.76
N GLY A 180 4.71 -6.83 1.94
CA GLY A 180 4.03 -6.87 3.24
C GLY A 180 4.75 -7.75 4.28
N ALA A 181 5.12 -8.97 3.88
CA ALA A 181 5.85 -9.91 4.73
C ALA A 181 7.22 -9.36 5.14
N VAL A 182 7.96 -8.75 4.22
CA VAL A 182 9.25 -8.10 4.50
C VAL A 182 9.06 -6.94 5.49
N ALA A 183 8.03 -6.12 5.33
CA ALA A 183 7.76 -5.02 6.24
C ALA A 183 7.43 -5.50 7.66
N VAL A 184 6.61 -6.54 7.79
CA VAL A 184 6.32 -7.16 9.09
C VAL A 184 7.56 -7.81 9.69
N ALA A 185 8.40 -8.48 8.88
CA ALA A 185 9.65 -9.06 9.35
C ALA A 185 10.64 -7.99 9.85
N LEU A 186 10.70 -6.82 9.18
CA LEU A 186 11.49 -5.68 9.65
C LEU A 186 10.96 -5.14 10.98
N LEU A 187 9.64 -4.99 11.11
CA LEU A 187 9.02 -4.57 12.37
C LEU A 187 9.30 -5.57 13.49
N TRP A 188 9.25 -6.88 13.19
CA TRP A 188 9.62 -7.93 14.13
C TRP A 188 11.09 -7.86 14.56
N ALA A 189 12.01 -7.65 13.61
CA ALA A 189 13.44 -7.55 13.91
C ALA A 189 13.77 -6.32 14.78
N VAL A 190 13.04 -5.22 14.59
CA VAL A 190 13.30 -3.93 15.25
C VAL A 190 12.54 -3.79 16.58
N ASP A 191 11.34 -4.37 16.68
CA ASP A 191 10.45 -4.30 17.84
C ASP A 191 9.77 -5.66 18.11
N PRO A 192 10.54 -6.65 18.59
CA PRO A 192 10.04 -8.02 18.72
C PRO A 192 8.95 -8.19 19.77
N GLU A 193 8.92 -7.35 20.81
CA GLU A 193 7.90 -7.46 21.86
C GLU A 193 6.49 -7.18 21.34
N ARG A 194 6.35 -6.43 20.24
CA ARG A 194 5.07 -6.03 19.67
C ARG A 194 4.63 -6.80 18.43
N TRP A 195 5.57 -7.48 17.78
CA TRP A 195 5.35 -8.08 16.45
C TRP A 195 5.71 -9.56 16.36
N ARG A 196 6.28 -10.15 17.42
CA ARG A 196 6.56 -11.57 17.47
C ARG A 196 5.25 -12.35 17.72
N PRO A 197 4.87 -13.29 16.84
CA PRO A 197 3.79 -14.24 17.10
C PRO A 197 4.12 -15.21 18.23
#